data_AF-A0A929UA64-F1
#
_entry.id   AF-A0A929UA64-F1
#
_cell.length_a   1.000
_cell.length_b   1.000
_cell.length_c   1.000
_cell.angle_alpha   90.00
_cell.angle_beta   90.00
_cell.angle_gamma   90.00
#
_symmetry.space_group_name_H-M   'P 1'
#
loop_
_entity.id
_entity.type
_entity.pdbx_description
1 polymer ?
#
loop_
_entity_poly.entity_id
_entity_poly.type
_entity_poly.pdbx_seq_one_letter_code
_entity_poly.pdbx_strand_id
1 'polypeptide(L)'
;MNIKEKEIDRDFWKREHDANFTRKKSLDSLSLVHIPADRLPFSVPLQDAAAKEAASTVQNLAERSAKIANLTGLSNTDLKLEWGTANLPALTEFDDNYTTLVKALHAWGKGLLDAGFYKEAAEVLEFSVSTKSDIRASYELLVDLYQPKLGLSLTESRRKIAALEQIASQLSTLNKNQILRFLQEALPADGQRSCKKHSSHF
;
A
#
# COMPACT_ATOMS: atom_id res chain seq x y z
N MET A 1 -17.50 -32.70 19.02
CA MET A 1 -17.67 -31.24 18.89
C MET A 1 -17.34 -30.60 20.23
N ASN A 2 -16.29 -29.78 20.25
CA ASN A 2 -15.70 -29.18 21.44
C ASN A 2 -16.57 -28.00 21.95
N ILE A 3 -16.75 -27.82 23.25
CA ILE A 3 -17.66 -26.79 23.82
C ILE A 3 -17.25 -25.38 23.38
N LYS A 4 -15.94 -25.11 23.32
CA LYS A 4 -15.38 -23.83 22.83
C LYS A 4 -15.73 -23.53 21.37
N GLU A 5 -15.83 -24.57 20.55
CA GLU A 5 -16.12 -24.46 19.12
C GLU A 5 -17.58 -24.04 18.90
N LYS A 6 -18.50 -24.61 19.69
CA LYS A 6 -19.93 -24.23 19.69
C LYS A 6 -20.18 -22.79 20.18
N GLU A 7 -19.39 -22.33 21.15
CA GLU A 7 -19.51 -20.95 21.67
C GLU A 7 -19.00 -19.92 20.64
N ILE A 8 -17.86 -20.19 20.00
CA ILE A 8 -17.33 -19.35 18.91
C ILE A 8 -18.33 -19.26 17.75
N ASP A 9 -18.90 -20.38 17.33
CA ASP A 9 -19.91 -20.41 16.26
C ASP A 9 -21.14 -19.58 16.63
N ARG A 10 -21.66 -19.77 17.85
CA ARG A 10 -22.84 -19.02 18.32
C ARG A 10 -22.57 -17.51 18.36
N ASP A 11 -21.41 -17.11 18.87
CA ASP A 11 -21.06 -15.70 19.00
C ASP A 11 -20.81 -15.05 17.62
N PHE A 12 -20.26 -15.81 16.67
CA PHE A 12 -20.15 -15.40 15.26
C PHE A 12 -21.54 -15.18 14.64
N TRP A 13 -22.44 -16.16 14.75
CA TRP A 13 -23.81 -16.05 14.21
C TRP A 13 -24.60 -14.91 14.85
N LYS A 14 -24.43 -14.68 16.15
CA LYS A 14 -25.05 -13.55 16.85
C LYS A 14 -24.53 -12.22 16.33
N ARG A 15 -23.20 -12.07 16.21
CA ARG A 15 -22.57 -10.85 15.68
C ARG A 15 -23.04 -10.58 14.25
N GLU A 16 -23.08 -11.60 13.40
CA GLU A 16 -23.55 -11.48 12.02
C GLU A 16 -25.03 -11.11 11.94
N HIS A 17 -25.87 -11.71 12.79
CA HIS A 17 -27.28 -11.33 12.91
C HIS A 17 -27.40 -9.85 13.27
N ASP A 18 -26.76 -9.39 14.36
CA ASP A 18 -26.82 -8.00 14.82
C ASP A 18 -26.31 -7.01 13.76
N ALA A 19 -25.27 -7.39 13.03
CA ALA A 19 -24.72 -6.63 11.92
C ALA A 19 -25.75 -6.40 10.80
N ASN A 20 -26.49 -7.45 10.42
CA ASN A 20 -27.49 -7.37 9.35
C ASN A 20 -28.63 -6.38 9.66
N PHE A 21 -28.96 -6.16 10.94
CA PHE A 21 -29.99 -5.21 11.39
C PHE A 21 -29.46 -3.81 11.72
N THR A 22 -28.17 -3.56 11.53
CA THR A 22 -27.58 -2.25 11.83
C THR A 22 -28.11 -1.20 10.84
N ARG A 23 -28.70 -0.13 11.38
CA ARG A 23 -29.20 1.00 10.59
C ARG A 23 -28.07 1.72 9.87
N LYS A 24 -28.39 2.36 8.74
CA LYS A 24 -27.47 3.21 7.99
C LYS A 24 -26.89 4.31 8.91
N LYS A 25 -25.56 4.43 8.92
CA LYS A 25 -24.82 5.48 9.61
C LYS A 25 -24.11 6.40 8.59
N SER A 26 -23.62 7.55 9.04
CA SER A 26 -22.84 8.44 8.18
C SER A 26 -21.50 7.80 7.80
N LEU A 27 -20.99 8.14 6.62
CA LEU A 27 -19.67 7.74 6.15
C LEU A 27 -18.60 8.83 6.41
N ASP A 28 -18.95 9.91 7.13
CA ASP A 28 -18.03 11.03 7.38
C ASP A 28 -16.82 10.66 8.24
N SER A 29 -16.92 9.59 9.04
CA SER A 29 -15.81 9.04 9.82
C SER A 29 -14.82 8.22 8.97
N LEU A 30 -15.15 7.94 7.71
CA LEU A 30 -14.32 7.11 6.85
C LEU A 30 -13.07 7.86 6.43
N SER A 31 -11.90 7.26 6.68
CA SER A 31 -10.62 7.81 6.24
C SER A 31 -10.44 7.60 4.74
N LEU A 32 -10.82 8.61 3.96
CA LEU A 32 -10.70 8.59 2.51
C LEU A 32 -9.26 8.90 2.06
N VAL A 33 -8.84 8.22 1.00
CA VAL A 33 -7.58 8.51 0.30
C VAL A 33 -7.80 9.69 -0.64
N HIS A 34 -6.97 10.71 -0.50
CA HIS A 34 -6.96 11.87 -1.38
C HIS A 34 -5.72 11.83 -2.29
N ILE A 35 -5.94 11.92 -3.60
CA ILE A 35 -4.86 11.90 -4.60
C ILE A 35 -4.27 13.32 -4.70
N PRO A 36 -2.98 13.52 -4.38
CA PRO A 36 -2.35 14.83 -4.47
C PRO A 36 -1.95 15.13 -5.92
N ALA A 37 -2.90 15.65 -6.69
CA ALA A 37 -2.71 15.90 -8.13
C ALA A 37 -1.61 16.92 -8.44
N ASP A 38 -1.31 17.80 -7.49
CA ASP A 38 -0.24 18.80 -7.54
C ASP A 38 1.16 18.22 -7.33
N ARG A 39 1.27 17.09 -6.63
CA ARG A 39 2.54 16.42 -6.34
C ARG A 39 2.88 15.32 -7.35
N LEU A 40 1.88 14.71 -7.98
CA LEU A 40 2.10 13.57 -8.86
C LEU A 40 2.54 13.98 -10.28
N PRO A 41 3.48 13.25 -10.90
CA PRO A 41 4.17 13.66 -12.13
C PRO A 41 3.37 13.35 -13.41
N PHE A 42 2.10 13.77 -13.49
CA PHE A 42 1.22 13.47 -14.63
C PHE A 42 1.71 14.02 -15.97
N SER A 43 2.57 15.05 -15.97
CA SER A 43 3.11 15.68 -17.17
C SER A 43 4.28 14.91 -17.81
N VAL A 44 4.79 13.86 -17.18
CA VAL A 44 5.95 13.12 -17.69
C VAL A 44 5.56 12.32 -18.94
N PRO A 45 6.29 12.49 -20.07
CA PRO A 45 5.99 11.75 -21.28
C PRO A 45 6.48 10.31 -21.16
N LEU A 46 5.53 9.40 -20.94
CA LEU A 46 5.79 7.96 -21.01
C LEU A 46 5.74 7.50 -22.47
N GLN A 47 6.44 6.42 -22.81
CA GLN A 47 6.30 5.76 -24.13
C GLN A 47 5.46 4.50 -24.03
N ASP A 48 5.66 3.71 -22.97
CA ASP A 48 4.93 2.49 -22.70
C ASP A 48 3.41 2.72 -22.56
N ALA A 49 2.63 1.89 -23.24
CA ALA A 49 1.18 2.03 -23.31
C ALA A 49 0.52 1.70 -21.96
N ALA A 50 1.00 0.66 -21.27
CA ALA A 50 0.44 0.24 -19.99
C ALA A 50 0.70 1.30 -18.90
N ALA A 51 1.90 1.89 -18.87
CA ALA A 51 2.24 2.97 -17.96
C ALA A 51 1.40 4.24 -18.21
N LYS A 52 1.13 4.59 -19.48
CA LYS A 52 0.23 5.70 -19.84
C LYS A 52 -1.20 5.45 -19.38
N GLU A 53 -1.71 4.26 -19.60
CA GLU A 53 -3.06 3.87 -19.18
C GLU A 53 -3.17 3.90 -17.65
N ALA A 54 -2.14 3.43 -16.96
CA ALA A 54 -2.04 3.49 -15.51
C ALA A 54 -2.06 4.95 -14.99
N ALA A 55 -1.22 5.83 -15.55
CA ALA A 55 -1.22 7.25 -15.21
C ALA A 55 -2.59 7.91 -15.45
N SER A 56 -3.19 7.62 -16.61
CA SER A 56 -4.54 8.12 -16.98
C SER A 56 -5.61 7.63 -16.03
N THR A 57 -5.52 6.38 -15.56
CA THR A 57 -6.44 5.81 -14.56
C THR A 57 -6.37 6.58 -13.25
N VAL A 58 -5.17 6.86 -12.75
CA VAL A 58 -4.98 7.67 -11.52
C VAL A 58 -5.52 9.09 -11.73
N GLN A 59 -5.27 9.70 -12.88
CA GLN A 59 -5.76 11.04 -13.20
C GLN A 59 -7.29 11.07 -13.24
N ASN A 60 -7.93 10.12 -13.91
CA ASN A 60 -9.39 10.01 -13.98
C ASN A 60 -10.05 9.84 -12.60
N LEU A 61 -9.40 9.10 -11.68
CA LEU A 61 -9.86 8.97 -10.29
C LEU A 61 -9.78 10.30 -9.53
N ALA A 62 -8.72 11.08 -9.77
CA ALA A 62 -8.53 12.38 -9.16
C ALA A 62 -9.53 13.42 -9.69
N GLU A 63 -9.69 13.51 -11.02
CA GLU A 63 -10.57 14.50 -11.67
C GLU A 63 -12.04 14.30 -11.30
N ARG A 64 -12.50 13.05 -11.16
CA ARG A 64 -13.87 12.76 -10.71
C ARG A 64 -14.07 12.92 -9.20
N SER A 65 -13.02 13.25 -8.45
CA SER A 65 -13.03 13.25 -6.98
C SER A 65 -13.58 11.94 -6.41
N ALA A 66 -13.10 10.80 -6.93
CA ALA A 66 -13.57 9.48 -6.54
C ALA A 66 -13.44 9.29 -5.03
N LYS A 67 -14.43 8.62 -4.43
CA LYS A 67 -14.35 8.19 -3.04
C LYS A 67 -13.54 6.90 -3.01
N ILE A 68 -12.43 6.94 -2.28
CA ILE A 68 -11.44 5.87 -2.24
C ILE A 68 -11.19 5.56 -0.77
N ALA A 69 -11.38 4.32 -0.37
CA ALA A 69 -11.14 3.88 1.01
C ALA A 69 -10.43 2.53 0.98
N ASN A 70 -9.34 2.42 1.73
CA ASN A 70 -8.71 1.13 1.96
C ASN A 70 -9.45 0.40 3.08
N LEU A 71 -10.27 -0.59 2.73
CA LEU A 71 -11.03 -1.38 3.71
C LEU A 71 -10.35 -2.71 4.05
N THR A 72 -9.10 -2.90 3.60
CA THR A 72 -8.36 -4.14 3.81
C THR A 72 -8.24 -4.47 5.29
N GLY A 73 -8.65 -5.68 5.66
CA GLY A 73 -8.62 -6.17 7.04
C GLY A 73 -9.93 -5.97 7.81
N LEU A 74 -10.95 -5.36 7.19
CA LEU A 74 -12.30 -5.30 7.73
C LEU A 74 -13.18 -6.40 7.10
N SER A 75 -13.92 -7.14 7.92
CA SER A 75 -14.90 -8.10 7.41
C SER A 75 -16.20 -7.40 7.04
N ASN A 76 -17.03 -8.04 6.19
CA ASN A 76 -18.38 -7.55 5.90
C ASN A 76 -19.21 -7.32 7.17
N THR A 77 -19.04 -8.18 8.18
CA THR A 77 -19.69 -8.03 9.48
C THR A 77 -19.23 -6.75 10.18
N ASP A 78 -17.93 -6.42 10.15
CA ASP A 78 -17.40 -5.18 10.72
C ASP A 78 -17.94 -3.94 9.98
N LEU A 79 -17.96 -3.98 8.65
CA LEU A 79 -18.50 -2.90 7.82
C LEU A 79 -19.98 -2.64 8.12
N LYS A 80 -20.78 -3.72 8.25
CA LYS A 80 -22.19 -3.66 8.61
C LYS A 80 -22.39 -3.07 10.01
N LEU A 81 -21.62 -3.49 11.00
CA LEU A 81 -21.73 -2.97 12.36
C LEU A 81 -21.35 -1.49 12.45
N GLU A 82 -20.30 -1.09 11.73
CA GLU A 82 -19.76 0.27 11.79
C GLU A 82 -20.59 1.26 10.98
N TRP A 83 -20.99 0.90 9.75
CA TRP A 83 -21.66 1.82 8.82
C TRP A 83 -23.06 1.40 8.40
N GLY A 84 -23.51 0.21 8.78
CA GLY A 84 -24.83 -0.33 8.43
C GLY A 84 -24.85 -1.06 7.08
N THR A 85 -25.70 -2.07 6.97
CA THR A 85 -25.84 -2.93 5.77
C THR A 85 -26.15 -2.14 4.50
N ALA A 86 -26.91 -1.04 4.62
CA ALA A 86 -27.30 -0.20 3.49
C ALA A 86 -26.12 0.55 2.84
N ASN A 87 -24.97 0.68 3.52
CA ASN A 87 -23.78 1.34 2.98
C ASN A 87 -22.82 0.36 2.28
N LEU A 88 -23.04 -0.96 2.37
CA LEU A 88 -22.15 -1.95 1.76
C LEU A 88 -21.89 -1.69 0.26
N PRO A 89 -22.91 -1.40 -0.58
CA PRO A 89 -22.64 -1.14 -2.00
C PRO A 89 -21.67 0.04 -2.23
N ALA A 90 -21.81 1.12 -1.46
CA ALA A 90 -20.92 2.27 -1.56
C ALA A 90 -19.51 1.95 -1.01
N LEU A 91 -19.42 1.22 0.10
CA LEU A 91 -18.14 0.79 0.66
C LEU A 91 -17.38 -0.14 -0.29
N THR A 92 -18.08 -1.05 -0.97
CA THR A 92 -17.51 -1.90 -2.02
C THR A 92 -16.98 -1.05 -3.18
N GLU A 93 -17.75 -0.07 -3.67
CA GLU A 93 -17.27 0.84 -4.72
C GLU A 93 -16.00 1.61 -4.28
N PHE A 94 -15.95 2.06 -3.02
CA PHE A 94 -14.79 2.80 -2.52
C PHE A 94 -13.53 1.94 -2.41
N ASP A 95 -13.70 0.66 -2.05
CA ASP A 95 -12.62 -0.33 -1.98
C ASP A 95 -12.17 -0.81 -3.39
N ASP A 96 -13.11 -0.94 -4.32
CA ASP A 96 -12.81 -1.21 -5.73
C ASP A 96 -12.01 -0.07 -6.37
N ASN A 97 -12.37 1.18 -6.05
CA ASN A 97 -11.60 2.36 -6.46
C ASN A 97 -10.20 2.34 -5.85
N TYR A 98 -10.06 1.91 -4.59
CA TYR A 98 -8.76 1.77 -3.94
C TYR A 98 -7.89 0.71 -4.61
N THR A 99 -8.46 -0.45 -4.90
CA THR A 99 -7.79 -1.54 -5.61
C THR A 99 -7.31 -1.09 -6.99
N THR A 100 -8.16 -0.38 -7.72
CA THR A 100 -7.82 0.23 -9.01
C THR A 100 -6.66 1.22 -8.87
N LEU A 101 -6.74 2.12 -7.88
CA LEU A 101 -5.72 3.12 -7.62
C LEU A 101 -4.34 2.50 -7.36
N VAL A 102 -4.23 1.55 -6.42
CA VAL A 102 -2.91 1.01 -6.03
C VAL A 102 -2.28 0.18 -7.15
N LYS A 103 -3.07 -0.53 -7.96
CA LYS A 103 -2.58 -1.24 -9.15
C LYS A 103 -2.06 -0.26 -10.21
N ALA A 104 -2.81 0.82 -10.45
CA ALA A 104 -2.41 1.86 -11.39
C ALA A 104 -1.15 2.60 -10.91
N LEU A 105 -1.06 2.97 -9.63
CA LEU A 105 0.14 3.59 -9.08
C LEU A 105 1.37 2.68 -9.19
N HIS A 106 1.23 1.39 -8.91
CA HIS A 106 2.32 0.43 -9.09
C HIS A 106 2.79 0.36 -10.55
N ALA A 107 1.86 0.14 -11.49
CA ALA A 107 2.18 0.04 -12.91
C ALA A 107 2.79 1.33 -13.46
N TRP A 108 2.26 2.49 -13.04
CA TRP A 108 2.78 3.80 -13.43
C TRP A 108 4.19 4.03 -12.86
N GLY A 109 4.40 3.79 -11.57
CA GLY A 109 5.72 3.91 -10.94
C GLY A 109 6.77 3.01 -11.57
N LYS A 110 6.41 1.77 -11.91
CA LYS A 110 7.27 0.86 -12.66
C LYS A 110 7.60 1.40 -14.05
N GLY A 111 6.60 1.88 -14.80
CA GLY A 111 6.82 2.45 -16.12
C GLY A 111 7.71 3.71 -16.12
N LEU A 112 7.60 4.55 -15.10
CA LEU A 112 8.51 5.69 -14.89
C LEU A 112 9.94 5.22 -14.62
N LEU A 113 10.10 4.19 -13.78
CA LEU A 113 11.41 3.59 -13.48
C LEU A 113 12.05 3.01 -14.75
N ASP A 114 11.30 2.25 -15.54
CA ASP A 114 11.75 1.63 -16.79
C ASP A 114 12.15 2.70 -17.83
N ALA A 115 11.48 3.86 -17.81
CA ALA A 115 11.80 5.02 -18.65
C ALA A 115 12.94 5.90 -18.10
N GLY A 116 13.49 5.58 -16.92
CA GLY A 116 14.60 6.33 -16.30
C GLY A 116 14.20 7.56 -15.48
N PHE A 117 12.90 7.82 -15.30
CA PHE A 117 12.37 8.91 -14.48
C PHE A 117 12.34 8.51 -13.00
N TYR A 118 13.54 8.36 -12.41
CA TYR A 118 13.69 7.75 -11.08
C TYR A 118 13.05 8.57 -9.96
N LYS A 119 13.12 9.90 -10.03
CA LYS A 119 12.55 10.76 -8.97
C LYS A 119 11.03 10.69 -8.99
N GLU A 120 10.46 10.76 -10.17
CA GLU A 120 9.03 10.70 -10.44
C GLU A 120 8.46 9.32 -10.09
N ALA A 121 9.19 8.25 -10.44
CA ALA A 121 8.85 6.89 -10.03
C ALA A 121 8.79 6.76 -8.50
N ALA A 122 9.76 7.34 -7.79
CA ALA A 122 9.78 7.34 -6.33
C ALA A 122 8.59 8.11 -5.76
N GLU A 123 8.26 9.29 -6.28
CA GLU A 123 7.11 10.08 -5.83
C GLU A 123 5.78 9.31 -5.96
N VAL A 124 5.56 8.64 -7.10
CA VAL A 124 4.35 7.82 -7.35
C VAL A 124 4.29 6.62 -6.39
N LEU A 125 5.39 5.89 -6.24
CA LEU A 125 5.44 4.70 -5.39
C LEU A 125 5.39 5.04 -3.90
N GLU A 126 6.03 6.14 -3.47
CA GLU A 126 5.93 6.68 -2.11
C GLU A 126 4.48 7.01 -1.75
N PHE A 127 3.76 7.64 -2.69
CA PHE A 127 2.34 7.90 -2.51
C PHE A 127 1.56 6.60 -2.36
N SER A 128 1.77 5.61 -3.25
CA SER A 128 1.11 4.29 -3.16
C SER A 128 1.34 3.61 -1.80
N VAL A 129 2.55 3.66 -1.26
CA VAL A 129 2.84 3.06 0.05
C VAL A 129 2.19 3.87 1.18
N SER A 130 2.17 5.20 1.08
CA SER A 130 1.55 6.07 2.09
C SER A 130 0.05 5.84 2.26
N THR A 131 -0.63 5.34 1.22
CA THR A 131 -2.05 4.94 1.29
C THR A 131 -2.28 3.56 1.89
N LYS A 132 -1.22 2.93 2.45
CA LYS A 132 -1.21 1.57 3.02
C LYS A 132 -1.44 0.48 1.98
N SER A 133 -0.85 0.62 0.79
CA SER A 133 -0.80 -0.46 -0.20
C SER A 133 0.07 -1.62 0.31
N ASP A 134 -0.35 -2.85 0.06
CA ASP A 134 0.39 -4.06 0.40
C ASP A 134 0.99 -4.77 -0.82
N ILE A 135 1.14 -4.06 -1.94
CA ILE A 135 1.83 -4.57 -3.12
C ILE A 135 3.33 -4.62 -2.81
N ARG A 136 3.83 -5.81 -2.45
CA ARG A 136 5.26 -6.05 -2.14
C ARG A 136 6.21 -5.51 -3.22
N ALA A 137 5.85 -5.68 -4.49
CA ALA A 137 6.65 -5.20 -5.61
C ALA A 137 6.86 -3.67 -5.60
N SER A 138 5.92 -2.88 -5.07
CA SER A 138 6.11 -1.43 -4.92
C SER A 138 7.20 -1.09 -3.91
N TYR A 139 7.31 -1.87 -2.83
CA TYR A 139 8.39 -1.72 -1.84
C TYR A 139 9.74 -2.13 -2.42
N GLU A 140 9.78 -3.21 -3.22
CA GLU A 140 10.99 -3.64 -3.92
C GLU A 140 11.51 -2.53 -4.84
N LEU A 141 10.64 -1.95 -5.68
CA LEU A 141 11.00 -0.86 -6.57
C LEU A 141 11.49 0.39 -5.81
N LEU A 142 10.91 0.70 -4.65
CA LEU A 142 11.38 1.83 -3.83
C LEU A 142 12.77 1.59 -3.25
N VAL A 143 13.08 0.37 -2.81
CA VAL A 143 14.44 0.02 -2.36
C VAL A 143 15.44 0.15 -3.51
N ASP A 144 15.09 -0.37 -4.69
CA ASP A 144 15.89 -0.25 -5.92
C ASP A 144 16.05 1.22 -6.36
N LEU A 145 15.12 2.10 -6.03
CA LEU A 145 15.26 3.54 -6.27
C LEU A 145 16.19 4.20 -5.26
N TYR A 146 16.00 3.94 -3.97
CA TYR A 146 16.71 4.62 -2.88
C TYR A 146 18.17 4.24 -2.76
N GLN A 147 18.55 3.02 -3.14
CA GLN A 147 19.91 2.54 -2.98
C GLN A 147 20.79 2.88 -4.21
N PRO A 148 20.52 2.34 -5.42
CA PRO A 148 21.40 2.56 -6.57
C PRO A 148 21.00 3.71 -7.51
N LYS A 149 19.73 4.13 -7.59
CA LYS A 149 19.27 5.00 -8.70
C LYS A 149 19.23 6.49 -8.39
N LEU A 150 18.85 6.88 -7.18
CA LEU A 150 18.64 8.28 -6.82
C LEU A 150 19.89 9.01 -6.31
N GLY A 151 21.03 8.32 -6.23
CA GLY A 151 22.29 8.93 -5.76
C GLY A 151 22.23 9.43 -4.31
N LEU A 152 21.31 8.90 -3.49
CA LEU A 152 21.16 9.28 -2.10
C LEU A 152 22.36 8.84 -1.27
N SER A 153 22.68 9.58 -0.21
CA SER A 153 23.65 9.09 0.76
C SER A 153 23.12 7.81 1.44
N LEU A 154 24.04 6.97 1.94
CA LEU A 154 23.68 5.76 2.67
C LEU A 154 22.73 6.06 3.85
N THR A 155 22.95 7.18 4.55
CA THR A 155 22.12 7.62 5.67
C THR A 155 20.71 7.98 5.22
N GLU A 156 20.55 8.70 4.10
CA GLU A 156 19.25 9.05 3.55
C GLU A 156 18.49 7.83 3.05
N SER A 157 19.18 6.95 2.33
CA SER A 157 18.62 5.69 1.84
C SER A 157 18.09 4.83 2.99
N ARG A 158 18.89 4.64 4.04
CA ARG A 158 18.48 3.94 5.27
C ARG A 158 17.28 4.59 5.94
N ARG A 159 17.27 5.92 6.09
CA ARG A 159 16.14 6.65 6.69
C ARG A 159 14.86 6.44 5.89
N LYS A 160 14.93 6.47 4.56
CA LYS A 160 13.76 6.24 3.70
C LYS A 160 13.26 4.80 3.80
N ILE A 161 14.14 3.80 3.79
CA ILE A 161 13.74 2.39 3.94
C ILE A 161 13.12 2.14 5.33
N ALA A 162 13.70 2.71 6.39
CA ALA A 162 13.12 2.64 7.73
C ALA A 162 11.73 3.29 7.81
N ALA A 163 11.50 4.38 7.09
CA ALA A 163 10.16 4.97 6.98
C ALA A 163 9.16 4.04 6.28
N LEU A 164 9.59 3.29 5.25
CA LEU A 164 8.76 2.25 4.63
C LEU A 164 8.40 1.13 5.62
N GLU A 165 9.34 0.73 6.48
CA GLU A 165 9.10 -0.28 7.51
C GLU A 165 8.04 0.18 8.51
N GLN A 166 8.11 1.45 8.95
CA GLN A 166 7.09 2.02 9.84
C GLN A 166 5.70 1.98 9.21
N ILE A 167 5.58 2.32 7.93
CA ILE A 167 4.29 2.23 7.21
C ILE A 167 3.84 0.77 7.07
N ALA A 168 4.73 -0.12 6.65
CA ALA A 168 4.45 -1.55 6.49
C ALA A 168 4.01 -2.21 7.82
N SER A 169 4.54 -1.75 8.96
CA SER A 169 4.17 -2.25 10.29
C SER A 169 2.70 -1.97 10.65
N GLN A 170 2.07 -0.99 9.99
CA GLN A 170 0.67 -0.63 10.20
C GLN A 170 -0.30 -1.34 9.24
N LEU A 171 0.22 -2.16 8.31
CA LEU A 171 -0.64 -2.94 7.43
C LEU A 171 -1.42 -4.00 8.21
N SER A 172 -2.66 -4.24 7.78
CA SER A 172 -3.55 -5.28 8.30
C SER A 172 -3.60 -6.51 7.36
N THR A 173 -2.71 -6.58 6.37
CA THR A 173 -2.78 -7.57 5.28
C THR A 173 -1.87 -8.78 5.54
N LEU A 174 -2.14 -9.89 4.84
CA LEU A 174 -1.34 -11.12 4.92
C LEU A 174 0.11 -10.93 4.42
N ASN A 175 0.32 -9.95 3.53
CA ASN A 175 1.63 -9.67 2.94
C ASN A 175 2.55 -8.89 3.88
N LYS A 176 1.99 -8.29 4.95
CA LYS A 176 2.72 -7.48 5.94
C LYS A 176 4.07 -8.09 6.35
N ASN A 177 4.05 -9.33 6.82
CA ASN A 177 5.25 -9.98 7.36
C ASN A 177 6.31 -10.21 6.29
N GLN A 178 5.91 -10.50 5.05
CA GLN A 178 6.83 -10.68 3.94
C GLN A 178 7.46 -9.36 3.49
N ILE A 179 6.68 -8.27 3.51
CA ILE A 179 7.17 -6.92 3.21
C ILE A 179 8.15 -6.45 4.29
N LEU A 180 7.80 -6.61 5.57
CA LEU A 180 8.67 -6.24 6.69
C LEU A 180 10.01 -6.98 6.63
N ARG A 181 9.98 -8.30 6.41
CA ARG A 181 11.20 -9.09 6.29
C ARG A 181 12.08 -8.59 5.15
N PHE A 182 11.50 -8.30 3.99
CA PHE A 182 12.24 -7.75 2.86
C PHE A 182 12.90 -6.41 3.19
N LEU A 183 12.17 -5.48 3.83
CA LEU A 183 12.70 -4.16 4.20
C LEU A 183 13.82 -4.26 5.25
N GLN A 184 13.70 -5.19 6.20
CA GLN A 184 14.74 -5.46 7.20
C GLN A 184 16.01 -6.03 6.57
N GLU A 185 15.88 -6.93 5.59
CA GLU A 185 17.02 -7.45 4.82
C GLU A 185 17.70 -6.35 3.98
N ALA A 186 16.93 -5.38 3.47
CA ALA A 186 17.44 -4.24 2.73
C ALA A 186 18.16 -3.19 3.61
N LEU A 187 17.94 -3.19 4.93
CA LEU A 187 18.67 -2.37 5.89
C LEU A 187 19.92 -3.11 6.36
N PRO A 188 21.13 -2.78 5.87
CA PRO A 188 22.34 -3.43 6.38
C PRO A 188 22.50 -3.08 7.86
N ALA A 189 22.51 -4.11 8.71
CA ALA A 189 22.69 -3.98 10.15
C ALA A 189 23.87 -3.06 10.47
N ASP A 190 23.65 -2.09 11.36
CA ASP A 190 24.74 -1.32 11.95
C ASP A 190 25.63 -2.27 12.76
N GLY A 191 26.73 -2.74 12.15
CA GLY A 191 27.73 -3.53 12.87
C GLY A 191 28.43 -4.68 12.16
N GLN A 192 28.34 -4.85 10.83
CA GLN A 192 29.23 -5.81 10.13
C GLN A 192 29.94 -5.18 8.93
N ARG A 193 30.82 -4.20 9.23
CA ARG A 193 32.12 -4.15 8.54
C ARG A 193 33.09 -5.05 9.32
N SER A 194 32.95 -6.37 9.20
CA SER A 194 34.06 -7.26 9.54
C SER A 194 34.92 -7.43 8.30
N CYS A 195 36.05 -6.75 8.33
CA CYS A 195 37.27 -6.98 7.55
C CYS A 195 37.32 -8.32 6.81
N LYS A 196 37.08 -8.32 5.48
CA LYS A 196 37.79 -9.26 4.61
C LYS A 196 39.22 -8.74 4.44
N LYS A 197 40.06 -8.96 5.47
CA LYS A 197 41.52 -8.89 5.29
C LYS A 197 41.86 -9.92 4.22
N HIS A 198 42.42 -9.44 3.12
CA HIS A 198 43.10 -10.26 2.16
C HIS A 198 44.25 -10.96 2.91
N SER A 199 44.14 -12.27 3.12
CA SER A 199 45.29 -13.10 3.41
C SER A 199 45.70 -13.73 2.08
N SER A 200 46.59 -13.03 1.36
CA SER A 200 47.37 -13.63 0.29
C SER A 200 48.29 -14.67 0.93
N HIS A 201 48.05 -15.94 0.61
CA HIS A 201 49.07 -16.98 0.75
C HIS A 201 50.17 -16.70 -0.27
N PHE A 202 51.37 -16.37 0.23
CA PHE A 202 52.65 -16.82 -0.29
C PHE A 202 53.58 -17.04 0.91
#